data_AF-A0A0J1J6I5-F1
#
_entry.id   AF-A0A0J1J6I5-F1
#
_cell.length_a   1.000
_cell.length_b   1.000
_cell.length_c   1.000
_cell.angle_alpha   90.00
_cell.angle_beta   90.00
_cell.angle_gamma   90.00
#
_symmetry.space_group_name_H-M   'P 1'
#
loop_
_entity.id
_entity.type
_entity.pdbx_description
1 polymer ?
#
loop_
_entity_poly.entity_id
_entity_poly.type
_entity_poly.pdbx_seq_one_letter_code
_entity_poly.pdbx_strand_id
1 'polypeptide(L)'
;MTTPLYVVAGFLDSGKTTFISRMLRHCRRKEILVLQFEEGEQILYATQHCKLLGWSKKELEQSFERIADEICQIMQHQKFDEIWVEWNGMEAFSKLERIFLQLRMGELFHIAKVIYLADVPVADMLLGQTGEAPISQVAASDLTFLRNAETKEDRSRFEQKIHGISRSEVHLLSQPEMKQTVQKKRMAPYVPAAASIGVIGSLILAAPFLEQKGLPLNTILTLFMGVFLQGVPFLLLGVLLSSAIQVFLPQSWMERVFPKNPILGMFIGMAGGFFLPVCDCASIPVFKSLLKKGVPIQAAICFMAAAPVVNPVVLLSTYYAFNLDIRIVIYRMGLGLLCAFLIGLTFFLKRPQQILKEGAEDFGCCSCGCYEEIGEQKGISGKVQLFFRHSQMEFFNVGKYLIIGIFISSVFQVADLSWLKGLGTISLPIALLAMIALSFLLSLCSSSDAVVARSMSGTFSFVPMMGFLVFGPMMDIKNLLMLNGYFKKSFVVRLALTTLVVCFGIVLIFGLLGGGGVVL
;
A
#
# COMPACT_ATOMS: atom_id res chain seq x y z
N MET A 1 18.97 -31.60 13.18
CA MET A 1 19.19 -30.77 11.98
C MET A 1 18.11 -31.15 10.99
N THR A 2 17.28 -30.19 10.58
CA THR A 2 16.19 -30.39 9.62
C THR A 2 16.76 -30.50 8.21
N THR A 3 16.24 -31.42 7.40
CA THR A 3 16.66 -31.56 5.99
C THR A 3 16.23 -30.32 5.19
N PRO A 4 17.09 -29.74 4.32
CA PRO A 4 16.69 -28.64 3.45
C PRO A 4 15.76 -29.12 2.33
N LEU A 5 14.65 -28.41 2.14
CA LEU A 5 13.66 -28.67 1.11
C LEU A 5 13.65 -27.52 0.07
N TYR A 6 13.75 -27.87 -1.21
CA TYR A 6 13.70 -26.95 -2.34
C TYR A 6 12.42 -27.18 -3.13
N VAL A 7 11.58 -26.16 -3.25
CA VAL A 7 10.35 -26.24 -4.06
C VAL A 7 10.63 -25.66 -5.45
N VAL A 8 10.29 -26.41 -6.49
CA VAL A 8 10.31 -25.96 -7.89
C VAL A 8 8.86 -25.83 -8.35
N ALA A 9 8.43 -24.58 -8.46
CA ALA A 9 7.13 -24.16 -8.94
C ALA A 9 7.25 -23.57 -10.35
N GLY A 10 6.13 -23.42 -11.04
CA GLY A 10 6.09 -22.99 -12.43
C GLY A 10 4.95 -23.67 -13.17
N PHE A 11 4.42 -22.98 -14.18
CA PHE A 11 3.34 -23.50 -15.01
C PHE A 11 3.74 -24.75 -15.81
N LEU A 12 2.75 -25.34 -16.46
CA LEU A 12 2.95 -26.42 -17.44
C LEU A 12 4.02 -26.00 -18.47
N ASP A 13 4.85 -26.95 -18.86
CA ASP A 13 5.97 -26.79 -19.82
C ASP A 13 7.07 -25.79 -19.46
N SER A 14 7.04 -25.17 -18.26
CA SER A 14 8.12 -24.29 -17.78
C SER A 14 9.49 -24.98 -17.65
N GLY A 15 9.53 -26.32 -17.63
CA GLY A 15 10.76 -27.11 -17.58
C GLY A 15 11.19 -27.54 -16.16
N LYS A 16 10.25 -27.64 -15.22
CA LYS A 16 10.47 -28.07 -13.82
C LYS A 16 11.22 -29.40 -13.74
N THR A 17 10.72 -30.44 -14.40
CA THR A 17 11.33 -31.78 -14.41
C THR A 17 12.76 -31.77 -14.96
N THR A 18 13.00 -31.03 -16.04
CA THR A 18 14.33 -30.88 -16.64
C THR A 18 15.29 -30.13 -15.72
N PHE A 19 14.80 -29.09 -15.03
CA PHE A 19 15.58 -28.31 -14.07
C PHE A 19 16.01 -29.18 -12.88
N ILE A 20 15.08 -29.91 -12.26
CA ILE A 20 15.37 -30.83 -11.16
C ILE A 20 16.38 -31.88 -11.61
N SER A 21 16.14 -32.53 -12.76
CA SER A 21 17.05 -33.53 -13.32
C SER A 21 18.48 -32.99 -13.51
N ARG A 22 18.62 -31.74 -13.97
CA ARG A 22 19.92 -31.08 -14.13
C ARG A 22 20.60 -30.81 -12.77
N MET A 23 19.83 -30.47 -11.74
CA MET A 23 20.35 -30.31 -10.37
C MET A 23 20.82 -31.64 -9.77
N LEU A 24 20.04 -32.71 -9.93
CA LEU A 24 20.35 -34.03 -9.40
C LEU A 24 21.62 -34.65 -10.03
N ARG A 25 21.87 -34.46 -11.33
CA ARG A 25 23.09 -34.97 -12.01
C ARG A 25 24.40 -34.52 -11.36
N HIS A 26 24.39 -33.38 -10.67
CA HIS A 26 25.57 -32.79 -10.02
C HIS A 26 25.70 -33.19 -8.54
N CYS A 27 24.82 -34.05 -8.03
CA CYS A 27 24.74 -34.47 -6.62
C CYS A 27 24.96 -35.98 -6.45
N ARG A 28 26.04 -36.53 -7.02
CA ARG A 28 26.33 -37.98 -7.04
C ARG A 28 26.61 -38.66 -5.68
N ARG A 29 26.66 -37.92 -4.57
CA ARG A 29 27.05 -38.44 -3.23
C ARG A 29 26.03 -38.11 -2.12
N LYS A 30 24.82 -37.67 -2.48
CA LYS A 30 23.77 -37.27 -1.52
C LYS A 30 22.58 -38.19 -1.65
N GLU A 31 21.96 -38.54 -0.52
CA GLU A 31 20.66 -39.20 -0.49
C GLU A 31 19.57 -38.16 -0.70
N ILE A 32 18.84 -38.26 -1.81
CA ILE A 32 17.87 -37.24 -2.23
C ILE A 32 16.47 -37.84 -2.28
N LEU A 33 15.50 -37.09 -1.74
CA LEU A 33 14.08 -37.36 -1.89
C LEU A 33 13.47 -36.38 -2.89
N VAL A 34 12.80 -36.89 -3.91
CA VAL A 34 12.06 -36.08 -4.88
C VAL A 34 10.56 -36.35 -4.70
N LEU A 35 9.80 -35.29 -4.46
CA LEU A 35 8.35 -35.31 -4.30
C LEU A 35 7.70 -34.65 -5.52
N GLN A 36 6.91 -35.39 -6.27
CA GLN A 36 6.31 -34.94 -7.52
C GLN A 36 4.79 -34.91 -7.37
N PHE A 37 4.19 -33.73 -7.55
CA PHE A 37 2.73 -33.52 -7.42
C PHE A 37 2.04 -33.35 -8.78
N GLU A 38 2.66 -33.86 -9.83
CA GLU A 38 2.23 -33.72 -11.23
C GLU A 38 2.65 -34.96 -12.02
N GLU A 39 1.73 -35.61 -12.74
CA GLU A 39 2.09 -36.67 -13.69
C GLU A 39 2.77 -36.04 -14.91
N GLY A 40 4.11 -36.02 -14.91
CA GLY A 40 4.88 -35.51 -16.06
C GLY A 40 5.12 -36.60 -17.11
N GLU A 41 5.14 -36.21 -18.40
CA GLU A 41 5.49 -37.11 -19.52
C GLU A 41 6.98 -37.51 -19.52
N GLN A 42 7.85 -36.73 -18.86
CA GLN A 42 9.29 -37.02 -18.77
C GLN A 42 9.62 -37.86 -17.54
N ILE A 43 10.26 -39.01 -17.77
CA ILE A 43 10.68 -39.94 -16.72
C ILE A 43 11.90 -39.34 -15.98
N LEU A 44 11.71 -39.01 -14.71
CA LEU A 44 12.80 -38.73 -13.79
C LEU A 44 13.47 -40.08 -13.43
N TYR A 45 14.68 -40.32 -13.96
CA TYR A 45 15.39 -41.58 -13.69
C TYR A 45 15.77 -41.68 -12.22
N ALA A 46 15.10 -42.58 -11.49
CA ALA A 46 15.54 -43.00 -10.17
C ALA A 46 16.97 -43.55 -10.27
N THR A 47 17.88 -42.98 -9.49
CA THR A 47 19.26 -43.48 -9.33
C THR A 47 19.37 -44.14 -7.97
N GLN A 48 20.44 -44.89 -7.71
CA GLN A 48 20.64 -45.62 -6.44
C GLN A 48 20.53 -44.74 -5.18
N HIS A 49 20.77 -43.43 -5.30
CA HIS A 49 20.74 -42.44 -4.21
C HIS A 49 19.58 -41.43 -4.32
N CYS A 50 18.59 -41.69 -5.19
CA CYS A 50 17.46 -40.79 -5.42
C CYS A 50 16.14 -41.58 -5.32
N LYS A 51 15.34 -41.26 -4.31
CA LYS A 51 13.99 -41.83 -4.13
C LYS A 51 12.95 -40.86 -4.68
N LEU A 52 12.09 -41.33 -5.57
CA LEU A 52 11.02 -40.55 -6.19
C LEU A 52 9.67 -41.00 -5.62
N LEU A 53 8.85 -40.04 -5.18
CA LEU A 53 7.45 -40.23 -4.82
C LEU A 53 6.59 -39.31 -5.68
N GLY A 54 5.52 -39.84 -6.24
CA GLY A 54 4.64 -39.13 -7.16
C GLY A 54 3.18 -39.29 -6.77
N TRP A 55 2.43 -38.19 -6.82
CA TRP A 55 0.98 -38.19 -6.66
C TRP A 55 0.34 -37.45 -7.83
N SER A 56 -0.76 -38.01 -8.32
CA SER A 56 -1.59 -37.40 -9.35
C SER A 56 -2.40 -36.21 -8.78
N LYS A 57 -2.91 -35.36 -9.67
CA LYS A 57 -3.79 -34.25 -9.28
C LYS A 57 -5.03 -34.74 -8.51
N LYS A 58 -5.61 -35.88 -8.92
CA LYS A 58 -6.80 -36.44 -8.26
C LYS A 58 -6.50 -36.88 -6.83
N GLU A 59 -5.33 -37.44 -6.57
CA GLU A 59 -4.91 -37.84 -5.23
C GLU A 59 -4.63 -36.64 -4.33
N LEU A 60 -4.03 -35.58 -4.91
CA LEU A 60 -3.82 -34.31 -4.24
C LEU A 60 -5.15 -33.69 -3.78
N GLU A 61 -6.21 -33.76 -4.60
CA GLU A 61 -7.54 -33.22 -4.26
C GLU A 61 -8.29 -34.07 -3.22
N GLN A 62 -8.06 -35.38 -3.17
CA GLN A 62 -8.86 -36.30 -2.37
C GLN A 62 -8.31 -36.57 -0.96
N SER A 63 -6.99 -36.44 -0.68
CA SER A 63 -6.45 -36.83 0.64
C SER A 63 -5.10 -36.17 0.99
N PHE A 64 -5.08 -34.87 1.31
CA PHE A 64 -3.86 -34.16 1.76
C PHE A 64 -3.18 -34.79 2.99
N GLU A 65 -3.98 -35.28 3.95
CA GLU A 65 -3.48 -35.88 5.20
C GLU A 65 -2.70 -37.18 4.92
N ARG A 66 -3.20 -37.99 3.98
CA ARG A 66 -2.55 -39.25 3.61
C ARG A 66 -1.18 -39.03 2.95
N ILE A 67 -1.08 -38.02 2.08
CA ILE A 67 0.19 -37.66 1.44
C ILE A 67 1.20 -37.20 2.51
N ALA A 68 0.74 -36.40 3.47
CA ALA A 68 1.59 -35.95 4.55
C ALA A 68 2.08 -37.12 5.42
N ASP A 69 1.20 -38.04 5.79
CA ASP A 69 1.57 -39.24 6.57
C ASP A 69 2.60 -40.11 5.85
N GLU A 70 2.45 -40.30 4.53
CA GLU A 70 3.39 -41.08 3.70
C GLU A 70 4.80 -40.46 3.67
N ILE A 71 4.87 -39.13 3.49
CA ILE A 71 6.13 -38.38 3.54
C ILE A 71 6.76 -38.52 4.93
N CYS A 72 5.98 -38.36 6.01
CA CYS A 72 6.45 -38.51 7.38
C CYS A 72 7.02 -39.91 7.64
N GLN A 73 6.33 -40.97 7.22
CA GLN A 73 6.75 -42.35 7.43
C GLN A 73 8.09 -42.63 6.76
N ILE A 74 8.28 -42.16 5.52
CA ILE A 74 9.52 -42.37 4.77
C ILE A 74 10.69 -41.61 5.40
N MET A 75 10.46 -40.37 5.83
CA MET A 75 11.47 -39.56 6.49
C MET A 75 11.88 -40.07 7.88
N GLN A 76 11.03 -40.86 8.53
CA GLN A 76 11.37 -41.53 9.79
C GLN A 76 12.25 -42.78 9.57
N HIS A 77 12.08 -43.49 8.46
CA HIS A 77 12.83 -44.71 8.16
C HIS A 77 14.14 -44.48 7.41
N GLN A 78 14.24 -43.42 6.61
CA GLN A 78 15.41 -43.10 5.81
C GLN A 78 15.78 -41.62 5.99
N LYS A 79 17.07 -41.35 6.21
CA LYS A 79 17.60 -39.98 6.27
C LYS A 79 17.95 -39.51 4.87
N PHE A 80 17.51 -38.30 4.53
CA PHE A 80 17.82 -37.63 3.29
C PHE A 80 18.64 -36.36 3.55
N ASP A 81 19.59 -36.08 2.68
CA ASP A 81 20.43 -34.89 2.71
C ASP A 81 19.71 -33.66 2.14
N GLU A 82 18.86 -33.87 1.12
CA GLU A 82 18.09 -32.82 0.44
C GLU A 82 16.73 -33.37 -0.02
N ILE A 83 15.72 -32.50 -0.02
CA ILE A 83 14.39 -32.79 -0.57
C ILE A 83 14.12 -31.82 -1.72
N TRP A 84 13.65 -32.33 -2.85
CA TRP A 84 13.24 -31.55 -4.00
C TRP A 84 11.77 -31.79 -4.27
N VAL A 85 10.99 -30.71 -4.37
CA VAL A 85 9.55 -30.78 -4.64
C VAL A 85 9.28 -30.22 -6.01
N GLU A 86 8.71 -31.03 -6.89
CA GLU A 86 8.10 -30.57 -8.14
C GLU A 86 6.63 -30.26 -7.87
N TRP A 87 6.31 -28.97 -7.79
CA TRP A 87 4.95 -28.52 -7.50
C TRP A 87 4.09 -28.43 -8.76
N ASN A 88 2.82 -28.78 -8.62
CA ASN A 88 1.86 -28.76 -9.71
C ASN A 88 1.70 -27.37 -10.31
N GLY A 89 1.81 -27.26 -11.63
CA GLY A 89 1.74 -25.96 -12.32
C GLY A 89 0.41 -25.24 -12.27
N MET A 90 -0.69 -25.91 -11.89
CA MET A 90 -2.04 -25.35 -11.90
C MET A 90 -2.64 -25.15 -10.50
N GLU A 91 -1.92 -25.54 -9.44
CA GLU A 91 -2.40 -25.46 -8.07
C GLU A 91 -1.77 -24.31 -7.28
N ALA A 92 -2.55 -23.75 -6.35
CA ALA A 92 -2.09 -22.67 -5.49
C ALA A 92 -1.00 -23.14 -4.52
N PHE A 93 0.02 -22.31 -4.33
CA PHE A 93 1.13 -22.61 -3.42
C PHE A 93 0.66 -22.82 -1.97
N SER A 94 -0.43 -22.17 -1.58
CA SER A 94 -1.08 -22.30 -0.26
C SER A 94 -1.50 -23.74 0.07
N LYS A 95 -1.80 -24.58 -0.93
CA LYS A 95 -2.09 -26.01 -0.71
C LYS A 95 -0.83 -26.78 -0.29
N LEU A 96 0.32 -26.50 -0.91
CA LEU A 96 1.60 -27.10 -0.52
C LEU A 96 1.98 -26.72 0.91
N GLU A 97 1.79 -25.44 1.27
CA GLU A 97 2.02 -24.98 2.63
C GLU A 97 1.16 -25.73 3.65
N ARG A 98 -0.12 -26.00 3.35
CA ARG A 98 -1.00 -26.78 4.24
C ARG A 98 -0.50 -28.21 4.46
N ILE A 99 0.06 -28.86 3.43
CA ILE A 99 0.64 -30.20 3.56
C ILE A 99 1.83 -30.16 4.52
N PHE A 100 2.71 -29.16 4.37
CA PHE A 100 3.95 -29.05 5.17
C PHE A 100 3.75 -28.47 6.58
N LEU A 101 2.64 -27.75 6.82
CA LEU A 101 2.31 -27.17 8.12
C LEU A 101 1.66 -28.17 9.10
N GLN A 102 1.48 -29.44 8.72
CA GLN A 102 1.02 -30.45 9.65
C GLN A 102 2.02 -30.63 10.81
N LEU A 103 1.47 -30.81 12.03
CA LEU A 103 2.12 -30.71 13.35
C LEU A 103 3.38 -31.59 13.58
N ARG A 104 3.81 -32.39 12.61
CA ARG A 104 4.97 -33.30 12.70
C ARG A 104 6.06 -33.04 11.65
N MET A 105 5.78 -32.27 10.61
CA MET A 105 6.72 -32.08 9.49
C MET A 105 7.77 -30.98 9.71
N GLY A 106 7.43 -29.95 10.49
CA GLY A 106 8.34 -28.83 10.78
C GLY A 106 9.64 -29.23 11.50
N GLU A 107 9.66 -30.41 12.13
CA GLU A 107 10.85 -30.98 12.78
C GLU A 107 11.71 -31.83 11.83
N LEU A 108 11.16 -32.23 10.68
CA LEU A 108 11.83 -33.12 9.72
C LEU A 108 12.59 -32.33 8.66
N PHE A 109 12.00 -31.25 8.14
CA PHE A 109 12.60 -30.42 7.10
C PHE A 109 12.25 -28.94 7.25
N HIS A 110 12.97 -28.10 6.51
CA HIS A 110 12.69 -26.67 6.39
C HIS A 110 12.74 -26.26 4.92
N ILE A 111 11.85 -25.36 4.51
CA ILE A 111 11.88 -24.81 3.16
C ILE A 111 13.12 -23.92 3.03
N ALA A 112 14.10 -24.39 2.27
CA ALA A 112 15.36 -23.69 2.04
C ALA A 112 15.21 -22.60 0.98
N LYS A 113 14.53 -22.93 -0.14
CA LYS A 113 14.14 -21.98 -1.20
C LYS A 113 12.92 -22.44 -1.97
N VAL A 114 12.14 -21.46 -2.44
CA VAL A 114 11.12 -21.64 -3.48
C VAL A 114 11.62 -21.04 -4.79
N ILE A 115 11.68 -21.87 -5.83
CA ILE A 115 12.19 -21.55 -7.16
C ILE A 115 11.01 -21.54 -8.12
N TYR A 116 10.79 -20.42 -8.81
CA TYR A 116 9.77 -20.31 -9.84
C TYR A 116 10.40 -20.32 -11.23
N LEU A 117 10.01 -21.27 -12.07
CA LEU A 117 10.43 -21.34 -13.47
C LEU A 117 9.35 -20.71 -14.35
N ALA A 118 9.75 -19.67 -15.08
CA ALA A 118 8.86 -18.94 -15.96
C ALA A 118 9.29 -19.12 -17.42
N ASP A 119 8.46 -19.78 -18.23
CA ASP A 119 8.49 -19.61 -19.67
C ASP A 119 7.79 -18.28 -19.99
N VAL A 120 8.54 -17.25 -20.38
CA VAL A 120 8.09 -15.85 -20.33
C VAL A 120 6.79 -15.61 -21.12
N PRO A 121 6.64 -16.06 -22.39
CA PRO A 121 5.38 -15.89 -23.13
C PRO A 121 4.15 -16.49 -22.42
N VAL A 122 4.30 -17.71 -21.89
CA VAL A 122 3.19 -18.44 -21.23
C VAL A 122 2.90 -17.83 -19.86
N ALA A 123 3.93 -17.56 -19.08
CA ALA A 123 3.80 -16.98 -17.76
C ALA A 123 3.25 -15.55 -17.81
N ASP A 124 3.61 -14.73 -18.81
CA ASP A 124 3.07 -13.38 -18.94
C ASP A 124 1.57 -13.40 -19.24
N MET A 125 1.13 -14.34 -20.09
CA MET A 125 -0.28 -14.59 -20.39
C MET A 125 -1.05 -15.05 -19.15
N LEU A 126 -0.55 -16.06 -18.44
CA LEU A 126 -1.24 -16.66 -17.29
C LEU A 126 -1.27 -15.75 -16.07
N LEU A 127 -0.23 -14.95 -15.84
CA LEU A 127 -0.25 -13.91 -14.80
C LEU A 127 -1.24 -12.78 -15.11
N GLY A 128 -1.70 -12.67 -16.36
CA GLY A 128 -2.79 -11.78 -16.76
C GLY A 128 -4.19 -12.39 -16.61
N GLN A 129 -4.30 -13.69 -16.31
CA GLN A 129 -5.58 -14.39 -16.17
C GLN A 129 -6.02 -14.47 -14.70
N THR A 130 -7.31 -14.70 -14.50
CA THR A 130 -7.94 -14.83 -13.17
C THR A 130 -7.62 -16.20 -12.54
N GLY A 131 -7.06 -16.21 -11.33
CA GLY A 131 -6.81 -17.43 -10.55
C GLY A 131 -5.74 -17.24 -9.47
N GLU A 132 -5.84 -17.99 -8.36
CA GLU A 132 -4.88 -17.90 -7.25
C GLU A 132 -3.52 -18.56 -7.59
N ALA A 133 -3.53 -19.64 -8.38
CA ALA A 133 -2.32 -20.41 -8.68
C ALA A 133 -1.19 -19.61 -9.37
N PRO A 134 -1.46 -18.84 -10.44
CA PRO A 134 -0.46 -17.97 -11.08
C PRO A 134 0.32 -17.07 -10.13
N ILE A 135 -0.42 -16.35 -9.29
CA ILE A 135 0.14 -15.29 -8.45
C ILE A 135 0.74 -15.89 -7.19
N SER A 136 0.09 -16.89 -6.58
CA SER A 136 0.58 -17.50 -5.34
C SER A 136 1.94 -18.19 -5.52
N GLN A 137 2.18 -18.87 -6.65
CA GLN A 137 3.46 -19.51 -6.94
C GLN A 137 4.59 -18.49 -7.13
N VAL A 138 4.32 -17.36 -7.80
CA VAL A 138 5.28 -16.26 -7.92
C VAL A 138 5.49 -15.57 -6.58
N ALA A 139 4.43 -15.26 -5.83
CA ALA A 139 4.50 -14.56 -4.56
C ALA A 139 5.32 -15.33 -3.51
N ALA A 140 5.22 -16.66 -3.54
CA ALA A 140 6.00 -17.54 -2.67
C ALA A 140 7.46 -17.70 -3.10
N SER A 141 7.83 -17.32 -4.33
CA SER A 141 9.16 -17.58 -4.87
C SER A 141 10.24 -16.70 -4.22
N ASP A 142 11.37 -17.32 -3.87
CA ASP A 142 12.59 -16.62 -3.47
C ASP A 142 13.49 -16.34 -4.69
N LEU A 143 13.40 -17.19 -5.71
CA LEU A 143 14.20 -17.13 -6.91
C LEU A 143 13.32 -17.38 -8.13
N THR A 144 13.48 -16.57 -9.17
CA THR A 144 12.74 -16.74 -10.43
C THR A 144 13.73 -16.94 -11.58
N PHE A 145 13.62 -18.05 -12.30
CA PHE A 145 14.38 -18.28 -13.53
C PHE A 145 13.50 -18.07 -14.77
N LEU A 146 13.98 -17.22 -15.67
CA LEU A 146 13.32 -16.92 -16.94
C LEU A 146 13.88 -17.81 -18.06
N ARG A 147 12.95 -18.39 -18.83
CA ARG A 147 13.19 -19.15 -20.05
C ARG A 147 12.45 -18.47 -21.21
N ASN A 148 12.99 -18.58 -22.42
CA ASN A 148 12.42 -18.01 -23.65
C ASN A 148 12.17 -16.49 -23.58
N ALA A 149 13.07 -15.75 -22.91
CA ALA A 149 13.07 -14.29 -22.93
C ALA A 149 13.88 -13.79 -24.14
N GLU A 150 13.22 -13.67 -25.30
CA GLU A 150 13.88 -13.38 -26.59
C GLU A 150 14.49 -11.97 -26.65
N THR A 151 13.82 -10.96 -26.08
CA THR A 151 14.29 -9.56 -26.10
C THR A 151 14.60 -9.02 -24.70
N LYS A 152 15.47 -8.00 -24.64
CA LYS A 152 15.77 -7.28 -23.38
C LYS A 152 14.54 -6.53 -22.85
N GLU A 153 13.66 -6.08 -23.73
CA GLU A 153 12.45 -5.34 -23.39
C GLU A 153 11.42 -6.25 -22.73
N ASP A 154 11.17 -7.43 -23.31
CA ASP A 154 10.29 -8.45 -22.73
C ASP A 154 10.79 -8.90 -21.37
N ARG A 155 12.11 -9.09 -21.24
CA ARG A 155 12.75 -9.41 -19.98
C ARG A 155 12.50 -8.33 -18.93
N SER A 156 12.76 -7.06 -19.24
CA SER A 156 12.60 -5.97 -18.27
C SER A 156 11.14 -5.78 -17.87
N ARG A 157 10.21 -5.90 -18.83
CA ARG A 157 8.77 -5.84 -18.60
C ARG A 157 8.32 -6.97 -17.66
N PHE A 158 8.75 -8.20 -17.91
CA PHE A 158 8.40 -9.34 -17.07
C PHE A 158 9.06 -9.27 -15.68
N GLU A 159 10.33 -8.84 -15.60
CA GLU A 159 11.02 -8.59 -14.33
C GLU A 159 10.27 -7.56 -13.46
N GLN A 160 9.80 -6.46 -14.04
CA GLN A 160 8.98 -5.48 -13.31
C GLN A 160 7.67 -6.08 -12.79
N LYS A 161 7.03 -6.94 -13.58
CA LYS A 161 5.79 -7.62 -13.20
C LYS A 161 6.02 -8.60 -12.04
N ILE A 162 7.10 -9.38 -12.08
CA ILE A 162 7.51 -10.28 -10.98
C ILE A 162 7.86 -9.47 -9.73
N HIS A 163 8.62 -8.39 -9.84
CA HIS A 163 8.97 -7.53 -8.70
C HIS A 163 7.76 -6.82 -8.06
N GLY A 164 6.66 -6.66 -8.80
CA GLY A 164 5.38 -6.20 -8.27
C GLY A 164 4.67 -7.25 -7.40
N ILE A 165 4.95 -8.54 -7.61
CA ILE A 165 4.30 -9.67 -6.92
C ILE A 165 5.19 -10.25 -5.82
N SER A 166 6.49 -10.40 -6.08
CA SER A 166 7.47 -11.03 -5.20
C SER A 166 8.77 -10.24 -5.12
N ARG A 167 9.51 -10.41 -4.02
CA ARG A 167 10.88 -9.91 -3.88
C ARG A 167 11.93 -10.88 -4.44
N SER A 168 11.51 -11.85 -5.25
CA SER A 168 12.40 -12.89 -5.80
C SER A 168 13.55 -12.28 -6.61
N GLU A 169 14.75 -12.84 -6.48
CA GLU A 169 15.86 -12.53 -7.40
C GLU A 169 15.57 -13.17 -8.77
N VAL A 170 15.61 -12.38 -9.86
CA VAL A 170 15.27 -12.84 -11.21
C VAL A 170 16.53 -13.08 -12.04
N HIS A 171 16.66 -14.27 -12.60
CA HIS A 171 17.82 -14.70 -13.39
C HIS A 171 17.40 -15.36 -14.71
N LEU A 172 18.26 -15.31 -15.72
CA LEU A 172 18.08 -16.12 -16.94
C LEU A 172 18.56 -17.55 -16.67
N LEU A 173 17.80 -18.56 -17.13
CA LEU A 173 18.11 -19.98 -16.96
C LEU A 173 19.44 -20.40 -17.63
N SER A 174 19.99 -19.57 -18.51
CA SER A 174 21.21 -19.84 -19.30
C SER A 174 22.53 -19.69 -18.53
N GLN A 175 22.52 -19.28 -17.25
CA GLN A 175 23.76 -19.01 -16.52
C GLN A 175 24.47 -20.27 -15.99
N PRO A 176 25.79 -20.41 -16.17
CA PRO A 176 26.58 -21.50 -15.57
C PRO A 176 26.64 -21.46 -14.03
N GLU A 177 26.22 -20.35 -13.41
CA GLU A 177 26.23 -20.10 -11.95
C GLU A 177 24.94 -20.52 -11.23
N MET A 178 24.04 -21.26 -11.91
CA MET A 178 22.72 -21.65 -11.42
C MET A 178 22.78 -22.34 -10.04
N LYS A 179 23.76 -23.23 -9.84
CA LYS A 179 23.94 -23.96 -8.57
C LYS A 179 24.38 -23.04 -7.42
N GLN A 180 25.31 -22.12 -7.68
CA GLN A 180 25.76 -21.16 -6.67
C GLN A 180 24.61 -20.26 -6.23
N THR A 181 23.77 -19.86 -7.18
CA THR A 181 22.58 -19.04 -6.94
C THR A 181 21.54 -19.79 -6.10
N VAL A 182 21.23 -21.03 -6.42
CA VAL A 182 20.29 -21.86 -5.62
C VAL A 182 20.86 -22.17 -4.23
N GLN A 183 22.16 -22.42 -4.09
CA GLN A 183 22.77 -22.78 -2.81
C GLN A 183 23.17 -21.58 -1.93
N LYS A 184 23.15 -20.35 -2.47
CA LYS A 184 23.41 -19.13 -1.69
C LYS A 184 22.39 -19.02 -0.56
N LYS A 185 22.84 -19.21 0.69
CA LYS A 185 21.99 -19.04 1.87
C LYS A 185 21.42 -17.63 1.89
N ARG A 186 20.10 -17.53 2.06
CA ARG A 186 19.41 -16.25 2.30
C ARG A 186 20.07 -15.60 3.52
N MET A 187 20.45 -14.32 3.41
CA MET A 187 20.83 -13.57 4.61
C MET A 187 19.67 -13.67 5.60
N ALA A 188 19.95 -14.13 6.81
CA ALA A 188 18.88 -14.38 7.75
C ALA A 188 18.18 -13.07 8.13
N PRO A 189 16.84 -13.08 8.30
CA PRO A 189 16.03 -11.86 8.48
C PRO A 189 16.44 -11.03 9.71
N TYR A 190 17.15 -11.63 10.67
CA TYR A 190 17.68 -10.93 11.83
C TYR A 190 18.87 -10.01 11.51
N VAL A 191 19.60 -10.20 10.40
CA VAL A 191 20.74 -9.33 10.03
C VAL A 191 20.29 -7.93 9.61
N PRO A 192 19.33 -7.74 8.69
CA PRO A 192 18.79 -6.40 8.40
C PRO A 192 18.04 -5.81 9.59
N ALA A 193 17.38 -6.63 10.42
CA ALA A 193 16.74 -6.15 11.64
C ALA A 193 17.76 -5.65 12.67
N ALA A 194 18.85 -6.39 12.91
CA ALA A 194 19.94 -5.98 13.80
C ALA A 194 20.69 -4.75 13.27
N ALA A 195 20.88 -4.63 11.95
CA ALA A 195 21.43 -3.43 11.34
C ALA A 195 20.51 -2.22 11.55
N SER A 196 19.19 -2.40 11.40
CA SER A 196 18.19 -1.35 11.66
C SER A 196 18.18 -0.92 13.13
N ILE A 197 18.23 -1.88 14.05
CA ILE A 197 18.33 -1.63 15.50
C ILE A 197 19.65 -0.92 15.83
N GLY A 198 20.76 -1.31 15.20
CA GLY A 198 22.06 -0.66 15.37
C GLY A 198 22.07 0.80 14.88
N VAL A 199 21.42 1.08 13.75
CA VAL A 199 21.26 2.46 13.23
C VAL A 199 20.37 3.29 14.15
N ILE A 200 19.27 2.73 14.65
CA ILE A 200 18.37 3.42 15.59
C ILE A 200 19.11 3.69 16.91
N GLY A 201 19.81 2.69 17.44
CA GLY A 201 20.59 2.80 18.67
C GLY A 201 21.72 3.84 18.56
N SER A 202 22.42 3.90 17.42
CA SER A 202 23.46 4.90 17.20
C SER A 202 22.88 6.31 17.05
N LEU A 203 21.71 6.48 16.43
CA LEU A 203 20.98 7.75 16.37
C LEU A 203 20.55 8.25 17.75
N ILE A 204 20.05 7.35 18.61
CA ILE A 204 19.66 7.68 19.99
C ILE A 204 20.89 8.10 20.81
N LEU A 205 22.00 7.37 20.69
CA LEU A 205 23.25 7.72 21.38
C LEU A 205 23.87 9.03 20.87
N ALA A 206 23.68 9.36 19.59
CA ALA A 206 24.16 10.60 18.99
C ALA A 206 23.26 11.82 19.27
N ALA A 207 22.02 11.60 19.73
CA ALA A 207 21.06 12.67 20.01
C ALA A 207 21.59 13.77 20.96
N PRO A 208 22.18 13.47 22.14
CA PRO A 208 22.72 14.50 23.03
C PRO A 208 23.88 15.29 22.41
N PHE A 209 24.70 14.66 21.56
CA PHE A 209 25.80 15.34 20.87
C PHE A 209 25.31 16.28 19.75
N LEU A 210 24.25 15.89 19.05
CA LEU A 210 23.60 16.71 18.02
C LEU A 210 22.84 17.89 18.64
N GLU A 211 22.24 17.69 19.82
CA GLU A 211 21.60 18.75 20.60
C GLU A 211 22.60 19.82 21.06
N GLN A 212 23.82 19.41 21.42
CA GLN A 212 24.93 20.32 21.72
C GLN A 212 25.35 21.17 20.51
N LYS A 213 25.09 20.73 19.27
CA LYS A 213 25.32 21.50 18.03
C LYS A 213 24.15 22.41 17.64
N GLY A 214 23.14 22.57 18.50
CA GLY A 214 21.99 23.43 18.26
C GLY A 214 20.90 22.80 17.38
N LEU A 215 20.94 21.48 17.17
CA LEU A 215 19.84 20.76 16.51
C LEU A 215 18.88 20.22 17.58
N PRO A 216 17.64 20.76 17.70
CA PRO A 216 16.68 20.36 18.73
C PRO A 216 16.01 19.01 18.43
N LEU A 217 16.80 17.93 18.35
CA LEU A 217 16.33 16.59 18.00
C LEU A 217 15.26 16.06 18.95
N ASN A 218 15.40 16.31 20.26
CA ASN A 218 14.40 15.89 21.23
C ASN A 218 13.03 16.54 20.96
N THR A 219 13.02 17.80 20.52
CA THR A 219 11.78 18.49 20.13
C THR A 219 11.19 17.87 18.87
N ILE A 220 12.03 17.64 17.84
CA ILE A 220 11.60 16.99 16.59
C ILE A 220 11.02 15.61 16.86
N LEU A 221 11.69 14.77 17.66
CA LEU A 221 11.22 13.44 18.02
C LEU A 221 9.94 13.48 18.86
N THR A 222 9.81 14.44 19.77
CA THR A 222 8.59 14.63 20.58
C THR A 222 7.41 15.02 19.70
N LEU A 223 7.60 15.97 18.77
CA LEU A 223 6.57 16.37 17.81
C LEU A 223 6.22 15.22 16.86
N PHE A 224 7.22 14.50 16.35
CA PHE A 224 7.03 13.31 15.52
C PHE A 224 6.18 12.27 16.25
N MET A 225 6.56 11.89 17.47
CA MET A 225 5.83 10.89 18.27
C MET A 225 4.41 11.37 18.60
N GLY A 226 4.23 12.64 18.93
CA GLY A 226 2.90 13.23 19.18
C GLY A 226 1.98 13.13 17.97
N VAL A 227 2.44 13.61 16.80
CA VAL A 227 1.66 13.56 15.56
C VAL A 227 1.46 12.11 15.09
N PHE A 228 2.44 11.23 15.29
CA PHE A 228 2.33 9.80 14.98
C PHE A 228 1.26 9.11 15.83
N LEU A 229 1.31 9.27 17.16
CA LEU A 229 0.34 8.70 18.09
C LEU A 229 -1.07 9.23 17.84
N GLN A 230 -1.20 10.48 17.41
CA GLN A 230 -2.48 11.05 17.00
C GLN A 230 -2.94 10.51 15.63
N GLY A 231 -2.05 10.41 14.65
CA GLY A 231 -2.39 10.07 13.26
C GLY A 231 -2.71 8.60 13.03
N VAL A 232 -2.05 7.67 13.75
CA VAL A 232 -2.22 6.22 13.56
C VAL A 232 -3.66 5.74 13.83
N PRO A 233 -4.34 6.13 14.94
CA PRO A 233 -5.73 5.75 15.18
C PRO A 233 -6.67 6.20 14.05
N PHE A 234 -6.51 7.43 13.55
CA PHE A 234 -7.35 7.91 12.47
C PHE A 234 -7.05 7.23 11.13
N LEU A 235 -5.77 6.96 10.83
CA LEU A 235 -5.40 6.17 9.66
C LEU A 235 -6.04 4.78 9.74
N LEU A 236 -5.96 4.12 10.89
CA LEU A 236 -6.55 2.80 11.11
C LEU A 236 -8.06 2.85 10.85
N LEU A 237 -8.77 3.83 11.41
CA LEU A 237 -10.20 4.03 11.14
C LEU A 237 -10.51 4.26 9.66
N GLY A 238 -9.70 5.08 8.97
CA GLY A 238 -9.86 5.32 7.53
C GLY A 238 -9.64 4.07 6.68
N VAL A 239 -8.65 3.24 7.05
CA VAL A 239 -8.35 1.98 6.37
C VAL A 239 -9.43 0.92 6.64
N LEU A 240 -9.95 0.83 7.86
CA LEU A 240 -11.08 -0.03 8.19
C LEU A 240 -12.33 0.41 7.42
N LEU A 241 -12.67 1.71 7.41
CA LEU A 241 -13.81 2.22 6.66
C LEU A 241 -13.65 1.97 5.15
N SER A 242 -12.47 2.24 4.61
CA SER A 242 -12.10 1.95 3.23
C SER A 242 -12.31 0.48 2.87
N SER A 243 -11.84 -0.44 3.72
CA SER A 243 -12.00 -1.89 3.52
C SER A 243 -13.46 -2.33 3.69
N ALA A 244 -14.22 -1.71 4.59
CA ALA A 244 -15.64 -1.96 4.73
C ALA A 244 -16.42 -1.56 3.48
N ILE A 245 -16.10 -0.40 2.90
CA ILE A 245 -16.65 0.04 1.62
C ILE A 245 -16.31 -0.97 0.52
N GLN A 246 -15.08 -1.46 0.46
CA GLN A 246 -14.67 -2.42 -0.56
C GLN A 246 -15.34 -3.80 -0.42
N VAL A 247 -15.44 -4.33 0.80
CA VAL A 247 -15.91 -5.70 1.06
C VAL A 247 -17.43 -5.79 1.19
N PHE A 248 -18.08 -4.83 1.86
CA PHE A 248 -19.49 -4.93 2.21
C PHE A 248 -20.42 -4.17 1.26
N LEU A 249 -19.96 -3.10 0.59
CA LEU A 249 -20.81 -2.34 -0.34
C LEU A 249 -20.69 -2.87 -1.77
N PRO A 250 -21.77 -3.37 -2.38
CA PRO A 250 -21.75 -3.79 -3.78
C PRO A 250 -21.65 -2.56 -4.70
N GLN A 251 -20.99 -2.71 -5.85
CA GLN A 251 -20.84 -1.63 -6.83
C GLN A 251 -22.19 -1.07 -7.29
N SER A 252 -23.19 -1.94 -7.48
CA SER A 252 -24.55 -1.56 -7.87
C SER A 252 -25.26 -0.65 -6.86
N TRP A 253 -24.94 -0.75 -5.56
CA TRP A 253 -25.47 0.17 -4.56
C TRP A 253 -24.84 1.55 -4.72
N MET A 254 -23.52 1.60 -4.97
CA MET A 254 -22.80 2.84 -5.18
C MET A 254 -23.28 3.57 -6.46
N GLU A 255 -23.53 2.83 -7.53
CA GLU A 255 -24.10 3.36 -8.78
C GLU A 255 -25.54 3.87 -8.63
N ARG A 256 -26.30 3.36 -7.66
CA ARG A 256 -27.65 3.87 -7.33
C ARG A 256 -27.59 5.13 -6.49
N VAL A 257 -26.65 5.22 -5.55
CA VAL A 257 -26.48 6.37 -4.66
C VAL A 257 -25.89 7.57 -5.39
N PHE A 258 -24.94 7.34 -6.30
CA PHE A 258 -24.36 8.41 -7.11
C PHE A 258 -25.15 8.62 -8.41
N PRO A 259 -25.81 9.77 -8.58
CA PRO A 259 -26.68 10.05 -9.72
C PRO A 259 -25.87 10.20 -11.00
N LYS A 260 -26.53 9.96 -12.14
CA LYS A 260 -25.94 10.18 -13.47
C LYS A 260 -25.56 11.64 -13.72
N ASN A 261 -26.22 12.59 -13.04
CA ASN A 261 -25.87 14.01 -13.14
C ASN A 261 -24.56 14.29 -12.36
N PRO A 262 -23.49 14.72 -13.06
CA PRO A 262 -22.17 14.91 -12.44
C PRO A 262 -22.16 15.99 -11.35
N ILE A 263 -22.97 17.04 -11.47
CA ILE A 263 -23.05 18.14 -10.50
C ILE A 263 -23.74 17.64 -9.23
N LEU A 264 -24.86 16.93 -9.37
CA LEU A 264 -25.54 16.33 -8.22
C LEU A 264 -24.66 15.29 -7.52
N GLY A 265 -23.86 14.54 -8.29
CA GLY A 265 -22.83 13.65 -7.73
C GLY A 265 -21.79 14.37 -6.88
N MET A 266 -21.35 15.58 -7.27
CA MET A 266 -20.44 16.40 -6.45
C MET A 266 -21.09 16.79 -5.12
N PHE A 267 -22.35 17.23 -5.13
CA PHE A 267 -23.08 17.56 -3.90
C PHE A 267 -23.25 16.36 -2.97
N ILE A 268 -23.56 15.18 -3.51
CA ILE A 268 -23.62 13.95 -2.72
C ILE A 268 -22.24 13.58 -2.17
N GLY A 269 -21.17 13.77 -2.93
CA GLY A 269 -19.79 13.58 -2.45
C GLY A 269 -19.48 14.50 -1.26
N MET A 270 -19.81 15.79 -1.36
CA MET A 270 -19.62 16.76 -0.26
C MET A 270 -20.47 16.42 0.96
N ALA A 271 -21.74 16.06 0.76
CA ALA A 271 -22.64 15.63 1.83
C ALA A 271 -22.13 14.34 2.50
N GLY A 272 -21.57 13.41 1.73
CA GLY A 272 -20.91 12.22 2.26
C GLY A 272 -19.77 12.56 3.21
N GLY A 273 -19.03 13.65 2.97
CA GLY A 273 -17.98 14.12 3.87
C GLY A 273 -18.51 14.61 5.22
N PHE A 274 -19.74 15.12 5.26
CA PHE A 274 -20.41 15.49 6.51
C PHE A 274 -20.87 14.27 7.32
N PHE A 275 -21.47 13.29 6.65
CA PHE A 275 -21.97 12.06 7.31
C PHE A 275 -20.88 11.05 7.66
N LEU A 276 -19.75 11.09 6.96
CA LEU A 276 -18.55 10.31 7.24
C LEU A 276 -17.42 11.29 7.63
N PRO A 277 -17.45 11.84 8.87
CA PRO A 277 -16.46 12.82 9.32
C PRO A 277 -15.10 12.15 9.54
N VAL A 278 -14.40 11.91 8.43
CA VAL A 278 -13.05 11.39 8.40
C VAL A 278 -12.07 12.55 8.48
N CYS A 279 -10.94 12.36 9.17
CA CYS A 279 -9.85 13.31 9.07
C CYS A 279 -9.17 13.21 7.70
N ASP A 280 -8.28 14.15 7.44
CA ASP A 280 -7.46 14.24 6.24
C ASP A 280 -6.61 12.96 5.99
N CYS A 281 -6.04 12.34 7.03
CA CYS A 281 -5.33 11.05 6.88
C CYS A 281 -6.28 9.88 6.50
N ALA A 282 -7.51 9.91 6.99
CA ALA A 282 -8.50 8.86 6.77
C ALA A 282 -9.25 9.03 5.44
N SER A 283 -9.30 10.24 4.88
CA SER A 283 -10.02 10.52 3.66
C SER A 283 -9.37 9.91 2.41
N ILE A 284 -8.04 9.73 2.40
CA ILE A 284 -7.30 9.22 1.24
C ILE A 284 -7.60 7.73 0.94
N PRO A 285 -7.51 6.79 1.90
CA PRO A 285 -7.92 5.40 1.66
C PRO A 285 -9.39 5.29 1.24
N VAL A 286 -10.26 6.09 1.86
CA VAL A 286 -11.70 6.11 1.51
C VAL A 286 -11.89 6.65 0.09
N PHE A 287 -11.20 7.71 -0.28
CA PHE A 287 -11.19 8.27 -1.63
C PHE A 287 -10.77 7.22 -2.69
N LYS A 288 -9.69 6.47 -2.45
CA LYS A 288 -9.26 5.34 -3.30
C LYS A 288 -10.40 4.32 -3.45
N SER A 289 -11.02 3.92 -2.33
CA SER A 289 -12.07 2.91 -2.32
C SER A 289 -13.34 3.34 -3.04
N LEU A 290 -13.75 4.59 -2.89
CA LEU A 290 -14.87 5.16 -3.63
C LEU A 290 -14.61 5.13 -5.14
N LEU A 291 -13.39 5.50 -5.58
CA LEU A 291 -13.01 5.41 -6.99
C LEU A 291 -13.00 3.96 -7.50
N LYS A 292 -12.45 3.01 -6.73
CA LYS A 292 -12.47 1.57 -7.10
C LYS A 292 -13.89 1.00 -7.18
N LYS A 293 -14.84 1.58 -6.44
CA LYS A 293 -16.28 1.25 -6.47
C LYS A 293 -17.08 1.99 -7.54
N GLY A 294 -16.42 2.69 -8.46
CA GLY A 294 -17.07 3.33 -9.61
C GLY A 294 -17.68 4.70 -9.32
N VAL A 295 -17.41 5.31 -8.15
CA VAL A 295 -17.84 6.68 -7.88
C VAL A 295 -17.18 7.63 -8.87
N PRO A 296 -17.94 8.56 -9.50
CA PRO A 296 -17.38 9.54 -10.42
C PRO A 296 -16.23 10.35 -9.78
N ILE A 297 -15.13 10.53 -10.52
CA ILE A 297 -13.90 11.14 -9.98
C ILE A 297 -14.13 12.50 -9.32
N GLN A 298 -14.93 13.36 -9.95
CA GLN A 298 -15.23 14.68 -9.42
C GLN A 298 -15.97 14.62 -8.07
N ALA A 299 -16.84 13.63 -7.88
CA ALA A 299 -17.58 13.44 -6.64
C ALA A 299 -16.68 12.90 -5.53
N ALA A 300 -15.79 11.95 -5.87
CA ALA A 300 -14.81 11.42 -4.94
C ALA A 300 -13.78 12.48 -4.49
N ILE A 301 -13.35 13.37 -5.40
CA ILE A 301 -12.49 14.52 -5.07
C ILE A 301 -13.23 15.51 -4.16
N CYS A 302 -14.50 15.80 -4.45
CA CYS A 302 -15.33 16.65 -3.60
C CYS A 302 -15.46 16.06 -2.19
N PHE A 303 -15.67 14.75 -2.06
CA PHE A 303 -15.67 14.06 -0.77
C PHE A 303 -14.33 14.22 -0.05
N MET A 304 -13.21 13.92 -0.72
CA MET A 304 -11.87 13.98 -0.13
C MET A 304 -11.53 15.37 0.41
N ALA A 305 -11.86 16.42 -0.35
CA ALA A 305 -11.58 17.81 0.02
C ALA A 305 -12.58 18.36 1.06
N ALA A 306 -13.86 17.97 0.99
CA ALA A 306 -14.89 18.49 1.89
C ALA A 306 -14.88 17.82 3.26
N ALA A 307 -14.66 16.50 3.35
CA ALA A 307 -14.75 15.72 4.59
C ALA A 307 -13.98 16.32 5.78
N PRO A 308 -12.69 16.70 5.65
CA PRO A 308 -11.96 17.27 6.77
C PRO A 308 -12.36 18.72 7.09
N VAL A 309 -12.96 19.45 6.13
CA VAL A 309 -13.46 20.83 6.33
C VAL A 309 -14.76 20.86 7.13
N VAL A 310 -15.69 19.95 6.82
CA VAL A 310 -17.00 19.88 7.49
C VAL A 310 -16.97 18.99 8.73
N ASN A 311 -15.80 18.46 9.10
CA ASN A 311 -15.64 17.60 10.26
C ASN A 311 -16.06 18.34 11.53
N PRO A 312 -17.04 17.83 12.31
CA PRO A 312 -17.52 18.49 13.52
C PRO A 312 -16.43 18.80 14.54
N VAL A 313 -15.41 17.93 14.67
CA VAL A 313 -14.27 18.13 15.57
C VAL A 313 -13.44 19.35 15.14
N VAL A 314 -13.25 19.51 13.83
CA VAL A 314 -12.49 20.62 13.24
C VAL A 314 -13.27 21.94 13.32
N LEU A 315 -14.58 21.91 13.08
CA LEU A 315 -15.43 23.09 13.23
C LEU A 315 -15.50 23.54 14.69
N LEU A 316 -15.62 22.60 15.63
CA LEU A 316 -15.63 22.89 17.05
C LEU A 316 -14.27 23.43 17.53
N SER A 317 -13.14 22.88 17.07
CA SER A 317 -11.83 23.41 17.42
C SER A 317 -11.61 24.82 16.87
N THR A 318 -12.15 25.11 15.67
CA THR A 318 -12.16 26.47 15.10
C THR A 318 -12.97 27.43 15.96
N TYR A 319 -14.16 27.00 16.40
CA TYR A 319 -15.03 27.80 17.25
C TYR A 319 -14.33 28.20 18.57
N TYR A 320 -13.68 27.24 19.24
CA TYR A 320 -12.95 27.52 20.48
C TYR A 320 -11.67 28.33 20.27
N ALA A 321 -10.89 28.04 19.21
CA ALA A 321 -9.63 28.72 18.95
C ALA A 321 -9.83 30.22 18.67
N PHE A 322 -10.96 30.59 18.04
CA PHE A 322 -11.26 31.98 17.70
C PHE A 322 -12.26 32.63 18.65
N ASN A 323 -12.14 32.38 19.95
CA ASN A 323 -12.91 33.05 21.00
C ASN A 323 -14.44 32.98 20.79
N LEU A 324 -14.96 31.84 20.34
CA LEU A 324 -16.39 31.61 20.11
C LEU A 324 -17.01 32.45 18.98
N ASP A 325 -16.19 32.96 18.03
CA ASP A 325 -16.71 33.64 16.84
C ASP A 325 -17.19 32.64 15.79
N ILE A 326 -18.52 32.49 15.70
CA ILE A 326 -19.16 31.59 14.73
C ILE A 326 -18.94 32.00 13.27
N ARG A 327 -18.65 33.29 13.01
CA ARG A 327 -18.46 33.79 11.64
C ARG A 327 -17.27 33.10 10.97
N ILE A 328 -16.21 32.85 11.72
CA ILE A 328 -15.00 32.19 11.22
C ILE A 328 -15.27 30.73 10.87
N VAL A 329 -16.07 30.04 11.68
CA VAL A 329 -16.52 28.67 11.40
C VAL A 329 -17.35 28.65 10.10
N ILE A 330 -18.28 29.59 9.93
CA ILE A 330 -19.11 29.70 8.72
C ILE A 330 -18.26 30.02 7.51
N TYR A 331 -17.31 30.96 7.60
CA TYR A 331 -16.40 31.28 6.50
C TYR A 331 -15.49 30.09 6.16
N ARG A 332 -14.97 29.37 7.16
CA ARG A 332 -14.14 28.16 6.94
C ARG A 332 -14.92 27.10 6.18
N MET A 333 -16.12 26.79 6.66
CA MET A 333 -16.99 25.79 6.04
C MET A 333 -17.44 26.21 4.64
N GLY A 334 -17.91 27.45 4.49
CA GLY A 334 -18.41 27.97 3.22
C GLY A 334 -17.33 28.06 2.13
N LEU A 335 -16.19 28.68 2.46
CA LEU A 335 -15.07 28.79 1.52
C LEU A 335 -14.48 27.41 1.19
N GLY A 336 -14.35 26.52 2.18
CA GLY A 336 -13.85 25.18 1.95
C GLY A 336 -14.78 24.32 1.09
N LEU A 337 -16.10 24.37 1.32
CA LEU A 337 -17.07 23.68 0.45
C LEU A 337 -17.07 24.24 -0.98
N LEU A 338 -16.97 25.56 -1.12
CA LEU A 338 -16.85 26.20 -2.44
C LEU A 338 -15.57 25.75 -3.17
N CYS A 339 -14.44 25.73 -2.48
CA CYS A 339 -13.18 25.24 -3.01
C CYS A 339 -13.29 23.76 -3.41
N ALA A 340 -13.84 22.89 -2.56
CA ALA A 340 -14.03 21.47 -2.86
C ALA A 340 -14.87 21.26 -4.14
N PHE A 341 -15.97 21.99 -4.28
CA PHE A 341 -16.82 21.96 -5.46
C PHE A 341 -16.06 22.39 -6.73
N LEU A 342 -15.34 23.52 -6.67
CA LEU A 342 -14.60 24.05 -7.81
C LEU A 342 -13.43 23.15 -8.22
N ILE A 343 -12.71 22.57 -7.25
CA ILE A 343 -11.70 21.54 -7.52
C ILE A 343 -12.36 20.37 -8.26
N GLY A 344 -13.46 19.83 -7.76
CA GLY A 344 -14.22 18.77 -8.45
C GLY A 344 -14.64 19.15 -9.87
N LEU A 345 -15.08 20.39 -10.08
CA LEU A 345 -15.49 20.93 -11.39
C LEU A 345 -14.32 20.93 -12.40
N THR A 346 -13.10 21.26 -11.98
CA THR A 346 -11.93 21.23 -12.88
C THR A 346 -11.62 19.81 -13.40
N PHE A 347 -11.87 18.78 -12.57
CA PHE A 347 -11.68 17.38 -12.93
C PHE A 347 -12.84 16.82 -13.74
N PHE A 348 -14.04 17.42 -13.61
CA PHE A 348 -15.15 17.18 -14.52
C PHE A 348 -14.87 17.70 -15.93
N LEU A 349 -14.33 18.93 -16.06
CA LEU A 349 -14.00 19.57 -17.34
C LEU A 349 -12.89 18.85 -18.10
N LYS A 350 -11.82 18.45 -17.40
CA LYS A 350 -10.69 17.73 -18.01
C LYS A 350 -10.46 16.41 -17.27
N ARG A 351 -11.08 15.35 -17.76
CA ARG A 351 -11.00 14.01 -17.14
C ARG A 351 -9.63 13.38 -17.38
N PRO A 352 -8.89 12.94 -16.33
CA PRO A 352 -7.66 12.17 -16.50
C PRO A 352 -7.98 10.76 -17.02
N GLN A 353 -7.23 10.28 -18.02
CA GLN A 353 -7.51 8.99 -18.68
C GLN A 353 -6.97 7.76 -17.92
N GLN A 354 -6.06 7.93 -16.94
CA GLN A 354 -5.62 6.88 -16.00
C GLN A 354 -5.14 7.53 -14.70
N ILE A 355 -5.70 7.11 -13.56
CA ILE A 355 -5.56 7.82 -12.27
C ILE A 355 -4.77 6.99 -11.26
N LEU A 356 -5.16 5.73 -11.10
CA LEU A 356 -4.50 4.78 -10.19
C LEU A 356 -3.20 4.26 -10.80
N LYS A 357 -2.22 3.93 -9.96
CA LYS A 357 -1.00 3.25 -10.42
C LYS A 357 -1.31 1.80 -10.78
N GLU A 358 -0.84 1.35 -11.94
CA GLU A 358 -0.79 -0.07 -12.29
C GLU A 358 0.10 -0.79 -11.27
N GLY A 359 -0.44 -1.83 -10.61
CA GLY A 359 0.25 -2.53 -9.51
C GLY A 359 0.00 -1.98 -8.10
N ALA A 360 -0.79 -0.92 -7.93
CA ALA A 360 -1.32 -0.53 -6.61
C ALA A 360 -2.46 -1.47 -6.19
N GLU A 361 -2.07 -2.69 -5.80
CA GLU A 361 -2.92 -3.74 -5.25
C GLU A 361 -4.04 -4.20 -6.18
N ASP A 362 -3.64 -4.77 -7.33
CA ASP A 362 -4.40 -5.82 -7.98
C ASP A 362 -3.92 -7.18 -7.45
N PHE A 363 -4.16 -7.41 -6.16
CA PHE A 363 -4.31 -8.77 -5.66
C PHE A 363 -5.81 -9.10 -5.70
N GLY A 364 -6.26 -9.57 -6.86
CA GLY A 364 -7.53 -10.31 -6.99
C GLY A 364 -8.84 -9.55 -6.72
N CYS A 365 -8.93 -8.24 -6.99
CA CYS A 365 -10.19 -7.49 -6.83
C CYS A 365 -10.67 -6.92 -8.17
N CYS A 366 -11.39 -7.73 -8.94
CA CYS A 366 -12.20 -7.19 -10.03
C CYS A 366 -13.28 -6.28 -9.43
N SER A 367 -13.37 -5.04 -9.93
CA SER A 367 -14.43 -4.07 -9.60
C SER A 367 -15.83 -4.68 -9.78
N CYS A 368 -15.96 -5.63 -10.70
CA CYS A 368 -17.18 -6.31 -11.13
C CYS A 368 -17.90 -7.18 -10.07
N GLY A 369 -17.32 -7.42 -8.89
CA GLY A 369 -17.91 -8.33 -7.91
C GLY A 369 -17.97 -9.80 -8.36
N CYS A 370 -17.32 -10.13 -9.48
CA CYS A 370 -17.10 -11.51 -9.91
C CYS A 370 -15.96 -12.10 -9.08
N TYR A 371 -16.29 -12.54 -7.87
CA TYR A 371 -15.69 -13.78 -7.41
C TYR A 371 -16.31 -14.88 -8.27
N GLU A 372 -15.56 -15.37 -9.26
CA GLU A 372 -15.74 -16.77 -9.62
C GLU A 372 -15.35 -17.61 -8.40
N GLU A 373 -16.17 -18.63 -8.18
CA GLU A 373 -16.24 -19.47 -7.00
C GLU A 373 -14.89 -20.11 -6.66
N ILE A 374 -14.07 -19.45 -5.85
CA ILE A 374 -13.00 -20.12 -5.11
C ILE A 374 -13.66 -20.78 -3.90
N GLY A 375 -13.57 -22.10 -3.87
CA GLY A 375 -14.30 -23.02 -2.99
C GLY A 375 -14.52 -22.55 -1.56
N GLU A 376 -15.76 -22.77 -1.11
CA GLU A 376 -16.16 -22.91 0.30
C GLU A 376 -15.64 -21.86 1.29
N GLN A 377 -16.05 -20.60 1.17
CA GLN A 377 -16.39 -19.81 2.36
C GLN A 377 -17.67 -18.99 2.14
N LYS A 378 -18.79 -19.70 2.01
CA LYS A 378 -20.14 -19.11 2.14
C LYS A 378 -20.38 -18.78 3.62
N GLY A 379 -19.95 -17.60 4.07
CA GLY A 379 -20.23 -17.16 5.42
C GLY A 379 -19.78 -15.74 5.74
N ILE A 380 -20.40 -15.15 6.75
CA ILE A 380 -19.99 -13.86 7.34
C ILE A 380 -18.51 -13.92 7.75
N SER A 381 -18.03 -15.09 8.21
CA SER A 381 -16.63 -15.33 8.59
C SER A 381 -15.63 -15.05 7.46
N GLY A 382 -15.91 -15.49 6.22
CA GLY A 382 -15.02 -15.26 5.08
C GLY A 382 -14.95 -13.81 4.66
N LYS A 383 -16.09 -13.09 4.71
CA LYS A 383 -16.12 -11.63 4.48
C LYS A 383 -15.36 -10.86 5.55
N VAL A 384 -15.49 -11.26 6.81
CA VAL A 384 -14.75 -10.66 7.93
C VAL A 384 -13.25 -10.91 7.80
N GLN A 385 -12.83 -12.13 7.46
CA GLN A 385 -11.42 -12.44 7.21
C GLN A 385 -10.85 -11.62 6.05
N LEU A 386 -11.60 -11.49 4.95
CA LEU A 386 -11.22 -10.66 3.80
C LEU A 386 -11.10 -9.18 4.19
N PHE A 387 -12.05 -8.67 4.97
CA PHE A 387 -12.04 -7.31 5.51
C PHE A 387 -10.76 -7.03 6.32
N PHE A 388 -10.38 -7.92 7.24
CA PHE A 388 -9.17 -7.74 8.04
C PHE A 388 -7.90 -7.85 7.20
N ARG A 389 -7.84 -8.81 6.26
CA ARG A 389 -6.69 -8.96 5.36
C ARG A 389 -6.48 -7.72 4.49
N HIS A 390 -7.57 -7.21 3.92
CA HIS A 390 -7.53 -5.98 3.11
C HIS A 390 -7.11 -4.77 3.97
N SER A 391 -7.67 -4.65 5.18
CA SER A 391 -7.32 -3.57 6.11
C SER A 391 -5.84 -3.61 6.51
N GLN A 392 -5.27 -4.78 6.76
CA GLN A 392 -3.84 -4.91 7.08
C GLN A 392 -2.95 -4.44 5.93
N MET A 393 -3.24 -4.90 4.71
CA MET A 393 -2.47 -4.52 3.52
C MET A 393 -2.49 -3.01 3.29
N GLU A 394 -3.68 -2.40 3.32
CA GLU A 394 -3.85 -0.96 3.17
C GLU A 394 -3.14 -0.18 4.28
N PHE A 395 -3.22 -0.65 5.53
CA PHE A 395 -2.56 0.01 6.66
C PHE A 395 -1.05 0.08 6.48
N PHE A 396 -0.40 -1.02 6.11
CA PHE A 396 1.05 -1.01 5.87
C PHE A 396 1.43 -0.26 4.60
N ASN A 397 0.58 -0.28 3.57
CA ASN A 397 0.84 0.43 2.33
C ASN A 397 0.80 1.95 2.52
N VAL A 398 -0.15 2.47 3.30
CA VAL A 398 -0.25 3.91 3.59
C VAL A 398 0.65 4.34 4.73
N GLY A 399 0.79 3.50 5.76
CA GLY A 399 1.53 3.81 6.97
C GLY A 399 2.97 4.24 6.68
N LYS A 400 3.63 3.64 5.69
CA LYS A 400 4.99 4.04 5.28
C LYS A 400 5.05 5.49 4.77
N TYR A 401 4.05 5.95 4.03
CA TYR A 401 3.99 7.33 3.53
C TYR A 401 3.62 8.31 4.63
N LEU A 402 2.71 7.91 5.52
CA LEU A 402 2.35 8.71 6.68
C LEU A 402 3.57 8.96 7.58
N ILE A 403 4.36 7.92 7.90
CA ILE A 403 5.56 8.05 8.73
C ILE A 403 6.56 9.02 8.11
N ILE A 404 6.83 8.91 6.81
CA ILE A 404 7.74 9.82 6.10
C ILE A 404 7.21 11.26 6.13
N GLY A 405 5.91 11.45 5.90
CA GLY A 405 5.28 12.77 5.94
C GLY A 405 5.33 13.44 7.30
N ILE A 406 5.02 12.69 8.37
CA ILE A 406 5.08 13.19 9.76
C ILE A 406 6.52 13.56 10.14
N PHE A 407 7.50 12.75 9.74
CA PHE A 407 8.90 13.06 9.99
C PHE A 407 9.31 14.37 9.31
N ILE A 408 9.02 14.54 8.02
CA ILE A 408 9.31 15.77 7.28
C ILE A 408 8.63 16.98 7.93
N SER A 409 7.34 16.86 8.27
CA SER A 409 6.57 17.90 8.96
C SER A 409 7.19 18.29 10.30
N SER A 410 7.60 17.32 11.13
CA SER A 410 8.19 17.57 12.44
C SER A 410 9.51 18.36 12.36
N VAL A 411 10.29 18.16 11.29
CA VAL A 411 11.49 18.95 11.01
C VAL A 411 11.12 20.40 10.67
N PHE A 412 10.11 20.61 9.83
CA PHE A 412 9.63 21.94 9.46
C PHE A 412 8.97 22.70 10.64
N GLN A 413 8.34 21.99 11.58
CA GLN A 413 7.73 22.59 12.76
C GLN A 413 8.76 23.22 13.72
N VAL A 414 10.00 22.75 13.68
CA VAL A 414 11.08 23.28 14.53
C VAL A 414 11.98 24.27 13.78
N ALA A 415 11.84 24.37 12.45
CA ALA A 415 12.56 25.35 11.67
C ALA A 415 12.22 26.79 12.11
N ASP A 416 13.20 27.70 12.04
CA ASP A 416 12.94 29.10 12.34
C ASP A 416 12.07 29.73 11.23
N LEU A 417 10.83 30.04 11.59
CA LEU A 417 9.82 30.65 10.72
C LEU A 417 9.79 32.19 10.87
N SER A 418 10.79 32.79 11.51
CA SER A 418 10.91 34.25 11.68
C SER A 418 10.78 35.03 10.36
N TRP A 419 11.30 34.49 9.25
CA TRP A 419 11.19 35.07 7.91
C TRP A 419 9.74 35.23 7.42
N LEU A 420 8.80 34.40 7.89
CA LEU A 420 7.37 34.53 7.52
C LEU A 420 6.74 35.79 8.11
N LYS A 421 7.26 36.32 9.23
CA LYS A 421 6.74 37.56 9.82
C LYS A 421 6.88 38.75 8.89
N GLY A 422 7.98 38.81 8.14
CA GLY A 422 8.20 39.87 7.14
C GLY A 422 7.28 39.76 5.93
N LEU A 423 6.77 38.56 5.61
CA LEU A 423 5.88 38.35 4.46
C LEU A 423 4.43 38.75 4.73
N GLY A 424 4.00 38.74 5.99
CA GLY A 424 2.64 39.09 6.40
C GLY A 424 2.26 40.55 6.12
N THR A 425 3.25 41.45 6.08
CA THR A 425 3.05 42.91 5.96
C THR A 425 3.25 43.47 4.54
N ILE A 426 3.72 42.66 3.58
CA ILE A 426 4.08 43.16 2.24
C ILE A 426 2.84 43.45 1.40
N SER A 427 1.99 42.45 1.20
CA SER A 427 0.74 42.57 0.46
C SER A 427 -0.18 41.38 0.75
N LEU A 428 -1.48 41.56 0.57
CA LEU A 428 -2.47 40.51 0.81
C LEU A 428 -2.18 39.21 0.03
N PRO A 429 -1.86 39.21 -1.28
CA PRO A 429 -1.56 37.99 -2.02
C PRO A 429 -0.33 37.24 -1.48
N ILE A 430 0.72 37.98 -1.11
CA ILE A 430 1.97 37.38 -0.59
C ILE A 430 1.71 36.78 0.79
N ALA A 431 1.00 37.50 1.67
CA ALA A 431 0.64 37.02 2.99
C ALA A 431 -0.24 35.76 2.91
N LEU A 432 -1.20 35.73 1.99
CA LEU A 432 -2.06 34.57 1.74
C LEU A 432 -1.25 33.36 1.25
N LEU A 433 -0.36 33.56 0.27
CA LEU A 433 0.49 32.49 -0.25
C LEU A 433 1.45 31.96 0.83
N ALA A 434 1.99 32.84 1.66
CA ALA A 434 2.84 32.48 2.79
C ALA A 434 2.08 31.61 3.81
N MET A 435 0.84 31.97 4.17
CA MET A 435 0.02 31.17 5.09
C MET A 435 -0.41 29.83 4.48
N ILE A 436 -0.74 29.78 3.20
CA ILE A 436 -1.02 28.51 2.51
C ILE A 436 0.23 27.61 2.50
N ALA A 437 1.40 28.16 2.15
CA ALA A 437 2.66 27.42 2.18
C ALA A 437 2.99 26.93 3.60
N LEU A 438 2.75 27.75 4.61
CA LEU A 438 2.92 27.36 6.01
C LEU A 438 2.02 26.19 6.39
N SER A 439 0.74 26.21 6.02
CA SER A 439 -0.18 25.09 6.28
C SER A 439 0.29 23.79 5.62
N PHE A 440 0.78 23.87 4.38
CA PHE A 440 1.31 22.73 3.64
C PHE A 440 2.52 22.10 4.33
N LEU A 441 3.46 22.93 4.79
CA LEU A 441 4.73 22.51 5.42
C LEU A 441 4.51 21.97 6.83
N LEU A 442 3.70 22.66 7.64
CA LEU A 442 3.44 22.24 9.02
C LEU A 442 2.61 20.95 9.06
N SER A 443 1.72 20.70 8.08
CA SER A 443 1.02 19.41 7.88
C SER A 443 0.45 18.82 9.19
N LEU A 444 -0.15 19.68 10.01
CA LEU A 444 -0.68 19.32 11.32
C LEU A 444 -1.98 18.53 11.19
N CYS A 445 -2.47 17.94 12.28
CA CYS A 445 -3.82 17.39 12.27
C CYS A 445 -4.83 18.53 12.12
N SER A 446 -5.85 18.33 11.27
CA SER A 446 -6.86 19.32 10.91
C SER A 446 -7.56 20.00 12.11
N SER A 447 -7.62 19.36 13.27
CA SER A 447 -8.11 19.93 14.53
C SER A 447 -7.20 21.02 15.11
N SER A 448 -5.88 20.88 14.95
CA SER A 448 -4.86 21.75 15.52
C SER A 448 -4.57 22.98 14.63
N ASP A 449 -4.97 22.93 13.36
CA ASP A 449 -4.81 24.04 12.40
C ASP A 449 -5.41 25.36 12.91
N ALA A 450 -6.55 25.28 13.59
CA ALA A 450 -7.23 26.44 14.13
C ALA A 450 -6.40 27.18 15.20
N VAL A 451 -5.75 26.42 16.09
CA VAL A 451 -4.92 26.97 17.17
C VAL A 451 -3.67 27.63 16.60
N VAL A 452 -3.05 27.01 15.59
CA VAL A 452 -1.86 27.56 14.93
C VAL A 452 -2.19 28.79 14.09
N ALA A 453 -3.29 28.77 13.33
CA ALA A 453 -3.72 29.97 12.61
C ALA A 453 -4.00 31.12 13.58
N ARG A 454 -4.68 30.86 14.70
CA ARG A 454 -4.99 31.87 15.72
C ARG A 454 -3.74 32.48 16.35
N SER A 455 -2.69 31.69 16.62
CA SER A 455 -1.44 32.22 17.21
C SER A 455 -0.72 33.16 16.25
N MET A 456 -1.00 33.08 14.95
CA MET A 456 -0.45 33.96 13.91
C MET A 456 -1.26 35.24 13.69
N SER A 457 -2.35 35.47 14.44
CA SER A 457 -3.21 36.65 14.26
C SER A 457 -2.52 37.98 14.58
N GLY A 458 -1.42 37.95 15.35
CA GLY A 458 -0.61 39.14 15.63
C GLY A 458 0.31 39.55 14.48
N THR A 459 0.43 38.73 13.43
CA THR A 459 1.33 38.94 12.29
C THR A 459 0.59 38.95 10.95
N PHE A 460 -0.44 38.11 10.81
CA PHE A 460 -1.23 38.00 9.61
C PHE A 460 -2.66 38.50 9.84
N SER A 461 -3.26 39.06 8.79
CA SER A 461 -4.68 39.46 8.83
C SER A 461 -5.62 38.27 8.67
N PHE A 462 -6.92 38.52 8.83
CA PHE A 462 -7.97 37.49 8.76
C PHE A 462 -7.92 36.63 7.49
N VAL A 463 -7.75 37.26 6.32
CA VAL A 463 -7.86 36.57 5.03
C VAL A 463 -6.74 35.53 4.81
N PRO A 464 -5.44 35.82 5.03
CA PRO A 464 -4.39 34.81 5.02
C PRO A 464 -4.61 33.66 6.01
N MET A 465 -5.12 33.93 7.21
CA MET A 465 -5.50 32.87 8.17
C MET A 465 -6.60 31.97 7.61
N MET A 466 -7.60 32.52 6.92
CA MET A 466 -8.60 31.70 6.23
C MET A 466 -7.99 30.82 5.15
N GLY A 467 -6.98 31.33 4.43
CA GLY A 467 -6.20 30.54 3.46
C GLY A 467 -5.57 29.30 4.09
N PHE A 468 -4.94 29.47 5.27
CA PHE A 468 -4.38 28.37 6.05
C PHE A 468 -5.45 27.34 6.45
N LEU A 469 -6.58 27.81 7.01
CA LEU A 469 -7.65 26.96 7.54
C LEU A 469 -8.45 26.21 6.47
N VAL A 470 -8.51 26.75 5.25
CA VAL A 470 -9.20 26.14 4.11
C VAL A 470 -8.28 25.19 3.36
N PHE A 471 -7.03 25.58 3.10
CA PHE A 471 -6.11 24.77 2.29
C PHE A 471 -5.53 23.58 3.08
N GLY A 472 -5.07 23.80 4.32
CA GLY A 472 -4.37 22.78 5.12
C GLY A 472 -5.10 21.43 5.20
N PRO A 473 -6.39 21.39 5.55
CA PRO A 473 -7.16 20.14 5.62
C PRO A 473 -7.34 19.43 4.26
N MET A 474 -7.25 20.15 3.14
CA MET A 474 -7.43 19.58 1.81
C MET A 474 -6.14 18.99 1.23
N MET A 475 -5.00 19.64 1.52
CA MET A 475 -3.71 19.26 0.95
C MET A 475 -2.56 19.73 1.85
N ASP A 476 -1.68 18.79 2.18
CA ASP A 476 -0.46 19.04 2.92
C ASP A 476 0.63 18.02 2.51
N ILE A 477 1.83 18.10 3.09
CA ILE A 477 2.95 17.20 2.75
C ILE A 477 2.57 15.73 2.94
N LYS A 478 1.98 15.36 4.08
CA LYS A 478 1.66 13.95 4.37
C LYS A 478 0.59 13.42 3.41
N ASN A 479 -0.45 14.21 3.11
CA ASN A 479 -1.51 13.82 2.18
C ASN A 479 -0.97 13.68 0.76
N LEU A 480 -0.08 14.58 0.33
CA LEU A 480 0.58 14.48 -0.98
C LEU A 480 1.38 13.16 -1.10
N LEU A 481 2.13 12.80 -0.05
CA LEU A 481 2.91 11.55 -0.02
C LEU A 481 2.01 10.31 0.00
N MET A 482 0.92 10.34 0.77
CA MET A 482 -0.06 9.25 0.82
C MET A 482 -0.80 9.09 -0.52
N LEU A 483 -1.20 10.18 -1.17
CA LEU A 483 -1.79 10.16 -2.51
C LEU A 483 -0.82 9.57 -3.54
N ASN A 484 0.47 9.89 -3.44
CA ASN A 484 1.51 9.28 -4.28
C ASN A 484 1.67 7.77 -4.06
N GLY A 485 1.16 7.21 -2.96
CA GLY A 485 1.10 5.77 -2.75
C GLY A 485 0.12 5.08 -3.70
N TYR A 486 -1.02 5.70 -3.98
CA TYR A 486 -2.12 5.09 -4.74
C TYR A 486 -2.25 5.59 -6.18
N PHE A 487 -1.93 6.85 -6.43
CA PHE A 487 -2.24 7.54 -7.68
C PHE A 487 -0.98 7.85 -8.49
N LYS A 488 -1.12 7.95 -9.82
CA LYS A 488 -0.04 8.36 -10.72
C LYS A 488 0.44 9.77 -10.32
N LYS A 489 1.76 10.01 -10.33
CA LYS A 489 2.36 11.30 -9.92
C LYS A 489 1.75 12.49 -10.67
N SER A 490 1.44 12.32 -11.96
CA SER A 490 0.80 13.35 -12.79
C SER A 490 -0.58 13.78 -12.26
N PHE A 491 -1.38 12.83 -11.76
CA PHE A 491 -2.66 13.12 -11.13
C PHE A 491 -2.48 13.84 -9.79
N VAL A 492 -1.56 13.36 -8.94
CA VAL A 492 -1.31 13.95 -7.62
C VAL A 492 -0.83 15.40 -7.73
N VAL A 493 0.15 15.66 -8.61
CA VAL A 493 0.66 17.02 -8.85
C VAL A 493 -0.44 17.93 -9.39
N ARG A 494 -1.25 17.43 -10.35
CA ARG A 494 -2.38 18.20 -10.86
C ARG A 494 -3.38 18.53 -9.76
N LEU A 495 -3.73 17.58 -8.90
CA LEU A 495 -4.67 17.79 -7.79
C LEU A 495 -4.14 18.80 -6.79
N ALA A 496 -2.86 18.70 -6.41
CA ALA A 496 -2.22 19.65 -5.51
C ALA A 496 -2.19 21.07 -6.08
N LEU A 497 -1.76 21.24 -7.34
CA LEU A 497 -1.74 22.55 -8.01
C LEU A 497 -3.14 23.13 -8.18
N THR A 498 -4.13 22.31 -8.52
CA THR A 498 -5.52 22.76 -8.64
C THR A 498 -6.05 23.21 -7.29
N THR A 499 -5.80 22.46 -6.23
CA THR A 499 -6.20 22.82 -4.86
C THR A 499 -5.56 24.13 -4.44
N LEU A 500 -4.26 24.31 -4.73
CA LEU A 500 -3.53 25.55 -4.44
C LEU A 500 -4.15 26.75 -5.16
N VAL A 501 -4.34 26.65 -6.48
CA VAL A 501 -4.86 27.75 -7.31
C VAL A 501 -6.29 28.10 -6.92
N VAL A 502 -7.16 27.10 -6.71
CA VAL A 502 -8.56 27.33 -6.34
C VAL A 502 -8.66 27.95 -4.95
N CYS A 503 -7.99 27.38 -3.94
CA CYS A 503 -8.02 27.93 -2.58
C CYS A 503 -7.45 29.34 -2.52
N PHE A 504 -6.30 29.58 -3.18
CA PHE A 504 -5.70 30.90 -3.27
C PHE A 504 -6.65 31.90 -3.94
N GLY A 505 -7.20 31.55 -5.11
CA GLY A 505 -8.09 32.42 -5.86
C GLY A 505 -9.37 32.77 -5.11
N ILE A 506 -10.04 31.79 -4.50
CA ILE A 506 -11.29 31.99 -3.77
C ILE A 506 -11.08 32.83 -2.51
N VAL A 507 -10.05 32.53 -1.73
CA VAL A 507 -9.76 33.28 -0.51
C VAL A 507 -9.28 34.70 -0.84
N LEU A 508 -8.54 34.89 -1.93
CA LEU A 508 -8.13 36.21 -2.40
C LEU A 508 -9.35 37.04 -2.84
N ILE A 509 -10.25 36.47 -3.65
CA ILE A 509 -11.50 37.14 -4.06
C ILE A 509 -12.34 37.51 -2.83
N PHE A 510 -12.48 36.60 -1.87
CA PHE A 510 -13.16 36.87 -0.62
C PHE A 510 -12.54 38.05 0.14
N GLY A 511 -11.20 38.13 0.19
CA GLY A 511 -10.50 39.27 0.79
C GLY A 511 -10.72 40.58 0.05
N LEU A 512 -10.69 40.57 -1.29
CA LEU A 512 -10.94 41.75 -2.13
C LEU A 512 -12.38 42.26 -2.02
N LEU A 513 -13.34 41.38 -1.76
CA LEU A 513 -14.75 41.72 -1.50
C LEU A 513 -15.00 42.23 -0.07
N GLY A 514 -13.96 42.52 0.70
CA GLY A 514 -14.06 43.09 2.06
C GLY A 514 -13.92 42.07 3.20
N GLY A 515 -13.55 40.81 2.90
CA GLY A 515 -13.12 39.82 3.90
C GLY A 515 -14.16 39.50 4.98
N GLY A 516 -15.45 39.75 4.72
CA GLY A 516 -16.52 39.52 5.67
C GLY A 516 -16.55 40.47 6.87
N GLY A 517 -15.79 41.58 6.85
CA GLY A 517 -15.78 42.61 7.90
C GLY A 517 -15.26 42.14 9.27
N VAL A 518 -14.59 40.99 9.35
CA VAL A 518 -14.06 40.44 10.59
C VAL A 518 -12.69 41.06 10.88
N VAL A 519 -12.62 41.82 11.97
CA VAL A 519 -11.36 42.30 12.56
C VAL A 519 -11.04 41.39 13.74
N LEU A 520 -9.86 40.75 13.71
CA LEU A 520 -9.42 39.75 14.67
C LEU A 520 -8.60 40.33 15.81
#